data_AF-A0A3D0P8E7-F1
#
_entry.id   AF-A0A3D0P8E7-F1
#
_cell.length_a   1.000
_cell.length_b   1.000
_cell.length_c   1.000
_cell.angle_alpha   90.00
_cell.angle_beta   90.00
_cell.angle_gamma   90.00
#
_symmetry.space_group_name_H-M   'P 1'
#
loop_
_entity.id
_entity.type
_entity.pdbx_description
1 polymer ?
#
loop_
_entity_poly.entity_id
_entity_poly.type
_entity_poly.pdbx_seq_one_letter_code
_entity_poly.pdbx_strand_id
1 'polypeptide(L)' 'VMNLGRQPTIDPEAPSAVEVHLLDAEVDLAGDSLRVQPLQWLRGQQAFGSLDELTGQISRDADQARALLAAAQLPG' A
#
# COMPACT_ATOMS: atom_id res chain seq x y z
N VAL A 1 4.02 0.85 1.65
CA VAL A 1 3.17 1.16 0.47
C VAL A 1 1.73 1.36 0.90
N MET A 2 0.93 2.10 0.12
CA MET A 2 -0.48 2.36 0.43
C MET A 2 -1.35 2.00 -0.77
N ASN A 3 -2.47 1.33 -0.52
CA ASN A 3 -3.53 1.10 -1.49
C ASN A 3 -4.75 1.95 -1.10
N LEU A 4 -5.39 2.56 -2.09
CA LEU A 4 -6.58 3.38 -1.92
C LEU A 4 -7.59 3.00 -3.00
N GLY A 5 -8.76 2.52 -2.59
CA GLY A 5 -9.83 2.22 -3.53
C GLY A 5 -10.91 1.33 -2.95
N ARG A 6 -11.91 1.03 -3.77
CA ARG A 6 -13.02 0.15 -3.39
C ARG A 6 -12.55 -1.30 -3.30
N GLN A 7 -13.24 -2.09 -2.48
CA GLN A 7 -12.97 -3.50 -2.27
C GLN A 7 -14.18 -4.36 -2.67
N PRO A 8 -14.56 -4.35 -3.96
CA PRO A 8 -15.81 -4.97 -4.41
C PRO A 8 -15.85 -6.49 -4.20
N THR A 9 -14.69 -7.13 -4.07
CA THR A 9 -14.56 -8.57 -3.78
C THR A 9 -14.77 -8.93 -2.31
N ILE A 10 -14.74 -7.95 -1.39
CA ILE A 10 -15.03 -8.16 0.03
C ILE A 10 -16.47 -7.71 0.33
N ASP A 11 -16.79 -6.47 -0.03
CA ASP A 11 -18.13 -5.90 0.05
C ASP A 11 -18.32 -4.90 -1.11
N PRO A 12 -19.23 -5.18 -2.07
CA PRO A 12 -19.51 -4.30 -3.20
C PRO A 12 -19.95 -2.88 -2.81
N GLU A 13 -20.60 -2.72 -1.66
CA GLU A 13 -21.17 -1.45 -1.19
C GLU A 13 -20.24 -0.74 -0.19
N ALA A 14 -19.14 -1.38 0.21
CA ALA A 14 -18.20 -0.77 1.13
C ALA A 14 -17.60 0.52 0.55
N PRO A 15 -17.40 1.56 1.39
CA PRO A 15 -16.67 2.74 0.97
C PRO A 15 -15.23 2.37 0.58
N SER A 16 -14.56 3.25 -0.16
CA SER A 16 -13.14 3.07 -0.47
C SER A 16 -12.34 2.90 0.83
N ALA A 17 -11.53 1.86 0.88
CA ALA A 17 -10.63 1.60 1.99
C ALA A 17 -9.25 2.23 1.71
N VAL A 18 -8.55 2.58 2.78
CA VAL A 18 -7.12 2.88 2.76
C VAL A 18 -6.41 1.76 3.49
N GLU A 19 -5.52 1.08 2.79
CA GLU A 19 -4.68 0.02 3.36
C GLU A 19 -3.23 0.46 3.29
N VAL A 20 -2.55 0.42 4.43
CA VAL A 20 -1.14 0.81 4.54
C VAL A 20 -0.34 -0.41 4.97
N HIS A 21 0.61 -0.80 4.13
CA HIS A 21 1.63 -1.77 4.49
C HIS A 21 2.90 -1.02 4.89
N LEU A 22 3.23 -1.05 6.19
CA LEU A 22 4.46 -0.49 6.71
C LEU A 22 5.64 -1.35 6.23
N LEU A 23 6.64 -0.70 5.64
CA LEU A 23 7.83 -1.40 5.16
C LEU A 23 8.83 -1.50 6.30
N ASP A 24 9.46 -2.66 6.42
CA ASP A 24 10.60 -2.90 7.32
C ASP A 24 10.25 -2.67 8.81
N ALA A 25 8.96 -2.72 9.15
CA ALA A 25 8.44 -2.52 10.49
C ALA A 25 7.21 -3.42 10.76
N GLU A 26 7.10 -3.88 11.99
CA GLU A 26 5.95 -4.62 12.50
C GLU A 26 5.47 -3.92 13.76
N VAL A 27 4.30 -3.29 13.69
CA VAL A 27 3.75 -2.45 14.75
C VAL A 27 2.24 -2.70 14.84
N ASP A 28 1.74 -2.90 16.05
CA ASP A 28 0.31 -2.88 16.33
C ASP A 28 -0.15 -1.43 16.52
N LEU A 29 -1.11 -1.02 15.70
CA LEU A 29 -1.69 0.32 15.69
C LEU A 29 -3.21 0.27 15.95
N ALA A 30 -3.73 -0.84 16.48
CA ALA A 30 -5.16 -0.98 16.75
C ALA A 30 -5.65 0.09 17.74
N GLY A 31 -6.61 0.89 17.31
CA GLY A 31 -7.16 2.00 18.10
C GLY A 31 -6.39 3.32 17.99
N ASP A 32 -5.21 3.31 17.37
CA ASP A 32 -4.40 4.51 17.17
C ASP A 32 -4.76 5.25 15.88
N SER A 33 -4.47 6.56 15.87
CA SER A 33 -4.61 7.39 14.68
C SER A 33 -3.31 7.43 13.88
N LEU A 34 -3.34 6.95 12.65
CA LEU A 34 -2.21 7.01 11.71
C LEU A 34 -2.39 8.17 10.72
N ARG A 35 -1.39 9.05 10.60
CA ARG A 35 -1.31 10.05 9.53
C ARG A 35 -0.36 9.54 8.45
N VAL A 36 -0.82 9.56 7.20
CA VAL A 36 -0.01 9.19 6.02
C VAL A 36 0.06 10.33 5.02
N GLN A 37 1.19 10.43 4.32
CA GLN A 37 1.40 11.36 3.21
C GLN A 37 1.81 10.57 1.97
N PRO A 38 0.94 10.44 0.95
CA PRO A 38 1.33 9.82 -0.31
C PRO A 38 2.39 10.68 -1.00
N LEU A 39 3.54 10.08 -1.30
CA LEU A 39 4.68 10.80 -1.90
C LEU A 39 4.74 10.64 -3.42
N GLN A 40 4.45 9.44 -3.91
CA GLN A 40 4.52 9.06 -5.32
C GLN A 40 3.42 8.05 -5.64
N TRP A 41 2.85 8.16 -6.83
CA TRP A 41 1.91 7.18 -7.36
C TRP A 41 2.68 6.04 -8.02
N LEU A 42 2.40 4.80 -7.65
CA LEU A 42 3.08 3.62 -8.20
C LEU A 42 2.30 3.02 -9.38
N ARG A 43 1.00 2.77 -9.19
CA ARG A 43 0.12 2.11 -10.18
C ARG A 43 -1.36 2.25 -9.81
N GLY A 44 -2.24 1.87 -10.75
CA GLY A 44 -3.68 1.71 -10.51
C GLY A 44 -4.05 0.38 -9.85
N GLN A 45 -5.30 0.25 -9.42
CA GLN A 45 -5.85 -1.02 -8.92
C GLN A 45 -5.84 -2.08 -10.03
N GLN A 46 -5.56 -3.32 -9.63
CA GLN A 46 -5.48 -4.48 -10.54
C GLN A 46 -6.13 -5.67 -9.85
N ALA A 47 -6.86 -6.47 -10.61
CA ALA A 47 -7.31 -7.78 -10.17
C ALA A 47 -6.18 -8.79 -10.32
N PHE A 48 -6.09 -9.75 -9.41
CA PHE A 48 -5.12 -10.84 -9.46
C PHE A 48 -5.87 -12.16 -9.53
N GLY A 49 -5.35 -13.09 -10.32
CA GLY A 49 -5.93 -14.43 -10.48
C GLY A 49 -5.53 -15.39 -9.36
N SER A 50 -4.52 -15.05 -8.57
CA SER A 50 -4.03 -15.89 -7.46
C SER A 50 -3.40 -15.08 -6.32
N LEU A 51 -3.23 -15.74 -5.17
CA LEU A 51 -2.53 -15.17 -4.02
C LEU A 51 -1.04 -14.90 -4.31
N ASP A 52 -0.41 -15.76 -5.12
CA ASP A 52 1.00 -15.62 -5.49
C ASP A 52 1.20 -14.38 -6.38
N GLU A 53 0.28 -14.13 -7.31
CA GLU A 53 0.30 -12.92 -8.14
C GLU A 53 0.13 -11.65 -7.31
N LEU A 54 -0.84 -11.66 -6.37
CA LEU A 54 -1.07 -10.55 -5.44
C LEU A 54 0.16 -10.28 -4.57
N THR A 55 0.69 -11.32 -3.92
CA THR A 55 1.86 -11.23 -3.05
C THR A 55 3.06 -10.73 -3.83
N GLY A 56 3.30 -11.30 -5.02
CA GLY A 56 4.38 -10.87 -5.90
C GLY A 56 4.25 -9.42 -6.34
N GLN A 57 3.03 -8.92 -6.59
CA GLN A 57 2.84 -7.51 -6.90
C GLN A 57 3.10 -6.60 -5.69
N ILE A 58 2.64 -6.98 -4.49
CA ILE A 58 2.93 -6.21 -3.27
C ILE A 58 4.44 -6.12 -3.03
N SER A 59 5.20 -7.20 -3.23
CA SER A 59 6.66 -7.17 -3.12
C SER A 59 7.30 -6.20 -4.12
N ARG A 60 6.87 -6.22 -5.39
CA ARG A 60 7.35 -5.28 -6.41
C ARG A 60 7.03 -3.83 -6.06
N ASP A 61 5.82 -3.57 -5.56
CA ASP A 61 5.42 -2.23 -5.13
C ASP A 61 6.29 -1.74 -3.97
N ALA A 62 6.62 -2.62 -3.02
CA ALA A 62 7.51 -2.32 -1.90
C ALA A 62 8.93 -2.00 -2.36
N ASP A 63 9.50 -2.79 -3.27
CA ASP A 63 10.84 -2.54 -3.81
C ASP A 63 10.92 -1.24 -4.60
N GLN A 64 9.91 -0.95 -5.43
CA GLN A 64 9.82 0.33 -6.13
C GLN A 64 9.72 1.51 -5.15
N ALA A 65 8.92 1.39 -4.09
CA ALA A 65 8.81 2.42 -3.07
C ALA A 65 10.14 2.66 -2.34
N ARG A 66 10.88 1.61 -1.98
CA ARG A 66 12.22 1.73 -1.36
C ARG A 66 13.19 2.47 -2.28
N ALA A 67 13.21 2.11 -3.58
CA ALA A 67 14.06 2.77 -4.56
C ALA A 67 13.73 4.27 -4.71
N LEU A 68 12.43 4.62 -4.75
CA LEU A 68 11.98 6.01 -4.81
C LEU A 68 12.37 6.79 -3.55
N LEU A 69 12.22 6.21 -2.36
CA LEU A 69 12.59 6.84 -1.10
C LEU A 69 14.10 7.09 -0.99
N ALA A 70 14.92 6.13 -1.44
CA ALA A 70 16.37 6.27 -1.46
C ALA A 70 16.83 7.36 -2.44
N ALA A 71 16.17 7.47 -3.60
CA ALA A 71 16.46 8.49 -4.59
C ALA A 71 15.97 9.90 -4.18
N ALA A 72 14.91 9.97 -3.38
CA ALA A 72 14.22 11.22 -3.08
C ALA A 72 14.94 12.15 -2.08
N GLN A 73 16.02 11.70 -1.40
CA GLN A 73 16.70 12.47 -0.32
C GLN A 73 15.70 13.32 0.47
N LEU A 74 14.80 12.63 1.18
CA LEU A 74 13.72 13.31 1.90
C LEU A 74 14.32 14.36 2.84
N PRO A 75 13.92 15.64 2.76
CA PRO A 75 14.27 16.60 3.79
C PRO A 75 13.71 16.08 5.12
N GLY A 76 14.61 15.98 6.11
CA GLY A 76 14.27 15.56 7.47
C GLY A 76 13.35 16.54 8.17
#